data_AF-A0A1W6B2F6-F1
#
_entry.id   AF-A0A1W6B2F6-F1
#
_cell.length_a   1.000
_cell.length_b   1.000
_cell.length_c   1.000
_cell.angle_alpha   90.00
_cell.angle_beta   90.00
_cell.angle_gamma   90.00
#
_symmetry.space_group_name_H-M   'P 1'
#
loop_
_entity.id
_entity.type
_entity.pdbx_description
1 polymer ?
#
loop_
_entity_poly.entity_id
_entity_poly.type
_entity_poly.pdbx_seq_one_letter_code
_entity_poly.pdbx_strand_id
1 'polypeptide(L)' 'MIIIAIKYISFYSLQFISFMFLFSVLGYYVFVFDWGGNMTWSAINAIILLMASSFSIAIYYLVGKLKLVL' A
#
# COMPACT_ATOMS: atom_id res chain seq x y z
N MET A 1 -0.88 -12.06 -28.50
CA MET A 1 -0.93 -12.83 -27.24
C MET A 1 0.06 -12.33 -26.18
N ILE A 2 1.36 -12.23 -26.47
CA ILE A 2 2.40 -11.89 -25.47
C ILE A 2 2.19 -10.52 -24.79
N ILE A 3 1.86 -9.46 -25.55
CA ILE A 3 1.66 -8.10 -25.01
C ILE A 3 0.50 -8.04 -24.00
N ILE A 4 -0.56 -8.81 -24.26
CA ILE A 4 -1.73 -8.91 -23.37
C ILE A 4 -1.31 -9.59 -22.07
N ALA A 5 -0.58 -10.71 -22.15
CA ALA A 5 -0.09 -11.43 -20.98
C ALA A 5 0.82 -10.54 -20.10
N ILE A 6 1.74 -9.78 -20.71
CA ILE A 6 2.61 -8.84 -19.99
C ILE A 6 1.79 -7.80 -19.22
N LYS A 7 0.76 -7.20 -19.87
CA LYS A 7 -0.11 -6.23 -19.22
C LYS A 7 -0.82 -6.81 -17.98
N TYR A 8 -1.39 -8.01 -18.10
CA TYR A 8 -2.05 -8.66 -16.98
C TYR A 8 -1.09 -8.95 -15.83
N ILE A 9 0.11 -9.48 -16.13
CA ILE A 9 1.14 -9.73 -15.11
C ILE A 9 1.53 -8.44 -14.41
N SER A 10 1.75 -7.35 -15.16
CA SER A 10 2.07 -6.05 -14.56
C SER A 10 0.98 -5.55 -13.62
N PHE A 11 -0.30 -5.66 -13.98
CA PHE A 11 -1.40 -5.23 -13.10
C PHE A 11 -1.49 -6.07 -11.83
N TYR A 12 -1.45 -7.39 -11.95
CA TYR A 12 -1.52 -8.26 -10.77
C TYR A 12 -0.31 -8.08 -9.85
N SER A 13 0.89 -7.88 -10.41
CA SER A 13 2.08 -7.55 -9.63
C SER A 13 1.92 -6.22 -8.89
N LEU A 14 1.39 -5.18 -9.53
CA LEU A 14 1.15 -3.89 -8.87
C LEU A 14 0.10 -3.99 -7.76
N GLN A 15 -0.97 -4.77 -7.99
CA GLN A 15 -1.99 -5.06 -6.97
C GLN A 15 -1.38 -5.79 -5.77
N PHE A 16 -0.53 -6.79 -6.03
CA PHE A 16 0.17 -7.55 -5.00
C PHE A 16 1.12 -6.67 -4.19
N ILE A 17 1.89 -5.80 -4.85
CA ILE A 17 2.78 -4.84 -4.19
C ILE A 17 1.99 -3.89 -3.29
N SER A 18 0.86 -3.35 -3.78
CA SER A 18 -0.02 -2.50 -2.97
C SER A 18 -0.51 -3.22 -1.71
N PHE A 19 -0.97 -4.46 -1.87
CA PHE A 19 -1.41 -5.30 -0.75
C PHE A 19 -0.29 -5.58 0.25
N MET A 20 0.89 -5.99 -0.22
CA MET A 20 2.07 -6.22 0.62
C MET A 20 2.48 -4.94 1.38
N PHE A 21 2.43 -3.78 0.71
CA PHE A 21 2.74 -2.50 1.33
C PHE A 21 1.77 -2.16 2.47
N LEU A 22 0.46 -2.41 2.29
CA LEU A 22 -0.53 -2.25 3.37
C LEU A 22 -0.21 -3.15 4.56
N PHE A 23 0.11 -4.41 4.30
CA PHE A 23 0.50 -5.37 5.35
C PHE A 23 1.78 -4.96 6.07
N SER A 24 2.76 -4.40 5.37
CA SER A 24 3.97 -3.85 6.00
C SER A 24 3.66 -2.66 6.91
N VAL A 25 2.77 -1.75 6.49
CA VAL A 25 2.34 -0.60 7.30
C VAL A 25 1.59 -1.07 8.56
N LEU A 26 0.69 -2.05 8.43
CA LEU A 26 0.00 -2.67 9.56
C LEU A 26 0.98 -3.39 10.49
N GLY A 27 1.92 -4.16 9.93
CA GLY A 27 2.95 -4.85 10.70
C GLY A 27 3.82 -3.87 11.50
N TYR A 28 4.22 -2.76 10.89
CA TYR A 28 4.95 -1.71 11.60
C TYR A 28 4.11 -1.14 12.75
N TYR A 29 2.84 -0.82 12.51
CA TYR A 29 1.94 -0.31 13.54
C TYR A 29 1.77 -1.25 14.74
N VAL A 30 1.64 -2.55 14.49
CA VAL A 30 1.39 -3.55 15.54
C VAL A 30 2.66 -3.91 16.29
N PHE A 31 3.77 -4.13 15.58
CA PHE A 31 4.97 -4.75 16.15
C PHE A 31 6.12 -3.77 16.44
N VAL A 32 6.16 -2.62 15.78
CA VAL A 32 7.32 -1.71 15.81
C VAL A 32 6.96 -0.33 16.37
N PHE A 33 5.72 0.11 16.18
CA PHE A 33 5.29 1.44 16.60
C PHE A 33 5.46 1.61 18.11
N ASP A 34 6.11 2.70 18.48
CA ASP A 34 6.33 3.04 19.88
C ASP A 34 5.08 3.71 20.48
N TRP A 35 4.27 2.88 21.15
CA TRP A 35 3.05 3.27 21.83
C TRP A 35 3.29 3.98 23.17
N GLY A 36 4.46 3.79 23.78
CA GLY A 36 4.86 4.42 25.04
C GLY A 36 5.74 5.65 24.87
N GLY A 37 6.12 5.96 23.64
CA GLY A 37 7.04 7.04 23.28
C GLY A 37 6.46 8.43 23.47
N ASN A 38 7.30 9.42 23.14
CA ASN A 38 6.91 10.82 23.15
C ASN A 38 5.72 11.07 22.21
N MET A 39 4.67 11.71 22.74
CA MET A 39 3.41 11.98 22.03
C MET A 39 3.60 12.65 20.67
N THR A 40 4.52 13.61 20.54
CA THR A 40 4.81 14.30 19.27
C THR A 40 5.39 13.33 18.24
N TRP A 41 6.32 12.46 18.65
CA TRP A 41 6.93 11.48 17.78
C TRP A 41 5.94 10.38 17.35
N SER A 42 5.12 9.89 18.29
CA SER A 42 4.07 8.93 17.98
C SER A 42 3.02 9.53 17.03
N ALA A 43 2.66 10.81 17.20
CA ALA A 43 1.74 11.51 16.29
C ALA A 43 2.30 11.64 14.87
N ILE A 44 3.57 12.04 14.72
CA ILE A 44 4.23 12.11 13.41
C ILE A 44 4.26 10.74 12.74
N ASN A 45 4.65 9.69 13.47
CA ASN A 45 4.67 8.33 12.94
C ASN A 45 3.27 7.86 12.52
N ALA A 46 2.24 8.15 13.31
CA ALA A 46 0.86 7.80 12.97
C ALA A 46 0.40 8.48 11.67
N ILE A 47 0.73 9.76 11.47
CA ILE A 47 0.43 10.48 10.23
C ILE A 47 1.14 9.84 9.03
N ILE A 48 2.41 9.45 9.17
CA ILE A 48 3.15 8.74 8.12
C ILE A 48 2.47 7.41 7.76
N LEU A 49 2.05 6.64 8.75
CA LEU A 49 1.34 5.37 8.52
C LEU A 49 -0.02 5.58 7.84
N LEU A 50 -0.76 6.64 8.20
CA LEU A 50 -2.01 7.00 7.53
C LEU A 50 -1.79 7.37 6.06
N MET A 51 -0.76 8.17 5.77
CA MET A 51 -0.39 8.51 4.39
C MET A 51 0.04 7.28 3.59
N ALA A 52 0.86 6.41 4.17
CA ALA A 52 1.30 5.17 3.53
C ALA A 52 0.14 4.21 3.26
N SER A 53 -0.78 4.05 4.22
CA SER A 53 -2.00 3.26 4.04
C SER A 53 -2.88 3.82 2.92
N SER A 54 -3.10 5.14 2.93
CA SER A 54 -3.88 5.83 1.91
C SER A 54 -3.26 5.67 0.52
N PHE A 55 -1.94 5.75 0.43
CA PHE A 55 -1.19 5.54 -0.81
C PHE A 55 -1.31 4.10 -1.33
N SER A 56 -1.23 3.09 -0.44
CA SER A 56 -1.49 1.69 -0.81
C SER A 56 -2.87 1.54 -1.45
N ILE A 57 -3.91 2.06 -0.79
CA ILE A 57 -5.30 1.98 -1.26
C ILE A 57 -5.46 2.71 -2.60
N ALA A 58 -4.83 3.88 -2.76
CA ALA A 58 -4.85 4.63 -4.01
C ALA A 58 -4.26 3.81 -5.17
N ILE A 59 -3.12 3.12 -4.97
CA ILE A 59 -2.55 2.22 -5.97
C ILE A 59 -3.52 1.08 -6.30
N TYR A 60 -4.08 0.42 -5.29
CA TYR A 60 -5.04 -0.67 -5.48
C TYR A 60 -6.22 -0.23 -6.37
N TYR A 61 -6.78 0.95 -6.08
CA TYR A 61 -7.89 1.52 -6.83
C TYR A 61 -7.50 1.90 -8.27
N LEU A 62 -6.35 2.54 -8.46
CA LEU A 62 -5.85 2.94 -9.77
C LEU A 62 -5.60 1.71 -10.67
N VAL A 63 -5.03 0.64 -10.13
CA VAL A 63 -4.85 -0.64 -10.85
C VAL A 63 -6.20 -1.23 -11.25
N GLY A 64 -7.17 -1.24 -10.34
CA GLY A 64 -8.54 -1.70 -10.63
C GLY A 64 -9.19 -0.91 -11.76
N LYS A 65 -9.07 0.42 -11.76
CA LYS A 65 -9.57 1.27 -12.86
C LYS A 65 -8.84 1.00 -14.18
N LEU A 66 -7.51 0.90 -14.15
CA LEU A 66 -6.72 0.67 -15.36
C LEU A 66 -7.03 -0.68 -16.01
N LYS A 67 -7.35 -1.69 -15.20
CA LYS A 67 -7.79 -3.02 -15.68
C LYS A 67 -9.16 -2.97 -16.37
N LEU A 68 -10.08 -2.10 -15.94
CA LEU A 68 -11.42 -1.97 -16.54
C LEU A 68 -11.43 -1.24 -17.89
N VAL A 69 -10.39 -0.46 -18.18
CA VAL A 69 -10.27 0.34 -19.41
C VAL A 69 -9.57 -0.43 -20.54
N LEU A 70 -9.07 -1.65 -20.26
CA LEU A 70 -8.25 -2.47 -21.14
C LEU A 70 -8.95 -3.76 -21.58
#